data_AF-A0A1L3JA82-F1
#
_entry.id   AF-A0A1L3JA82-F1
#
_cell.length_a   1.000
_cell.length_b   1.000
_cell.length_c   1.000
_cell.angle_alpha   90.00
_cell.angle_beta   90.00
_cell.angle_gamma   90.00
#
_symmetry.space_group_name_H-M   'P 1'
#
loop_
_entity.id
_entity.type
_entity.pdbx_description
1 polymer ?
#
loop_
_entity_poly.entity_id
_entity_poly.type
_entity_poly.pdbx_seq_one_letter_code
_entity_poly.pdbx_strand_id
1 'polypeptide(L)'
;MGFKYDGIPIFTPHRPYDLTPLGLSCFTLIPFSNRIKNGGFNFHGQFYPIPPNFTLADKVNPIHGYGLTAKWQIIEQDEHRVQLTLRHEKGDWPWDFRAIQIYELLPHGFRHEIIIQNMNDTPMPAGIGYHPYFPNKDARLVHGFDGFVSENSMGVADTWSAQSDPINLQSAQTIDCDFTGMNGPLKIIWPTHQVELTPSSNLPITHIYIPAGEDYFCIEPVSHVTDAFNNGGGQTILPQESWNVSLSYHVIK
;
A
#
# COMPACT_ATOMS: atom_id res chain seq x y z
N MET A 1 -10.08 -13.44 1.49
CA MET A 1 -11.30 -12.64 1.27
C MET A 1 -11.00 -11.57 0.22
N GLY A 2 -11.98 -11.19 -0.61
CA GLY A 2 -11.82 -10.18 -1.67
C GLY A 2 -13.05 -9.29 -1.80
N PHE A 3 -12.95 -8.21 -2.57
CA PHE A 3 -14.04 -7.25 -2.80
C PHE A 3 -14.80 -7.58 -4.08
N LYS A 4 -16.13 -7.67 -3.98
CA LYS A 4 -17.04 -7.86 -5.12
C LYS A 4 -18.14 -6.80 -5.09
N TYR A 5 -18.61 -6.40 -6.27
CA TYR A 5 -19.75 -5.49 -6.45
C TYR A 5 -20.72 -6.09 -7.47
N ASP A 6 -22.00 -6.26 -7.12
CA ASP A 6 -22.99 -7.00 -7.93
C ASP A 6 -22.50 -8.39 -8.41
N GLY A 7 -21.71 -9.07 -7.58
CA GLY A 7 -21.11 -10.37 -7.91
C GLY A 7 -19.86 -10.31 -8.82
N ILE A 8 -19.51 -9.15 -9.35
CA ILE A 8 -18.28 -8.92 -10.14
C ILE A 8 -17.10 -8.77 -9.17
N PRO A 9 -16.01 -9.55 -9.33
CA PRO A 9 -14.79 -9.35 -8.55
C PRO A 9 -14.10 -8.06 -8.94
N ILE A 10 -14.00 -7.13 -7.99
CA ILE A 10 -13.24 -5.89 -8.17
C ILE A 10 -11.77 -6.12 -7.81
N PHE A 11 -11.51 -6.81 -6.70
CA PHE A 11 -10.16 -7.30 -6.41
C PHE A 11 -9.98 -8.71 -6.93
N THR A 12 -8.74 -9.05 -7.30
CA THR A 12 -8.34 -10.43 -7.56
C THR A 12 -8.69 -11.28 -6.34
N PRO A 13 -9.49 -12.36 -6.48
CA PRO A 13 -9.86 -13.20 -5.36
C PRO A 13 -8.63 -13.80 -4.66
N HIS A 14 -8.68 -13.89 -3.32
CA HIS A 14 -7.60 -14.53 -2.57
C HIS A 14 -7.29 -15.94 -3.11
N ARG A 15 -6.01 -16.28 -3.16
CA ARG A 15 -5.48 -17.56 -3.64
C ARG A 15 -5.44 -18.54 -2.45
N PRO A 16 -6.36 -19.51 -2.36
CA PRO A 16 -6.56 -20.29 -1.12
C PRO A 16 -5.37 -21.22 -0.78
N TYR A 17 -4.51 -21.52 -1.75
CA TYR A 17 -3.33 -22.37 -1.56
C TYR A 17 -2.04 -21.58 -1.28
N ASP A 18 -2.09 -20.25 -1.39
CA ASP A 18 -0.99 -19.37 -1.01
C ASP A 18 -1.25 -18.86 0.42
N LEU A 19 -0.53 -19.44 1.37
CA LEU A 19 -0.65 -19.10 2.79
C LEU A 19 0.15 -17.86 3.18
N THR A 20 0.82 -17.23 2.23
CA THR A 20 1.57 -15.98 2.45
C THR A 20 0.64 -14.77 2.29
N PRO A 21 1.03 -13.57 2.75
CA PRO A 21 0.28 -12.35 2.49
C PRO A 21 0.04 -12.09 0.99
N LEU A 22 0.89 -12.61 0.10
CA LEU A 22 0.71 -12.51 -1.36
C LEU A 22 -0.52 -13.30 -1.86
N GLY A 23 -1.03 -14.24 -1.07
CA GLY A 23 -2.28 -14.95 -1.35
C GLY A 23 -3.54 -14.11 -1.10
N LEU A 24 -3.43 -12.95 -0.46
CA LEU A 24 -4.56 -12.08 -0.13
C LEU A 24 -4.99 -11.24 -1.33
N SER A 25 -6.23 -10.73 -1.29
CA SER A 25 -6.73 -9.78 -2.31
C SER A 25 -6.24 -8.35 -2.08
N CYS A 26 -5.90 -8.02 -0.84
CA CYS A 26 -5.35 -6.74 -0.42
C CYS A 26 -4.70 -6.92 0.96
N PHE A 27 -3.61 -6.21 1.22
CA PHE A 27 -3.03 -6.06 2.55
C PHE A 27 -2.56 -4.62 2.78
N THR A 28 -2.37 -4.27 4.05
CA THR A 28 -1.94 -2.93 4.46
C THR A 28 -0.44 -2.86 4.68
N LEU A 29 0.15 -1.74 4.29
CA LEU A 29 1.58 -1.47 4.39
C LEU A 29 1.81 -0.57 5.61
N ILE A 30 2.17 -1.16 6.75
CA ILE A 30 2.45 -0.42 7.99
C ILE A 30 3.55 -1.14 8.79
N PRO A 31 4.48 -0.42 9.44
CA PRO A 31 4.58 1.02 9.55
C PRO A 31 5.41 1.65 8.41
N PHE A 32 5.61 0.96 7.28
CA PHE A 32 6.23 1.53 6.09
C PHE A 32 5.76 0.80 4.82
N SER A 33 5.84 1.51 3.70
CA SER A 33 5.60 0.96 2.36
C SER A 33 6.89 0.57 1.66
N ASN A 34 6.81 -0.45 0.80
CA ASN A 34 7.91 -0.96 -0.03
C ASN A 34 9.20 -1.21 0.80
N ARG A 35 10.38 -1.15 0.17
CA ARG A 35 11.67 -1.55 0.73
C ARG A 35 12.33 -0.44 1.53
N ILE A 36 13.06 -0.82 2.57
CA ILE A 36 14.09 0.02 3.21
C ILE A 36 15.45 -0.55 2.82
N LYS A 37 16.27 0.26 2.15
CA LYS A 37 17.57 -0.16 1.63
C LYS A 37 18.53 -0.53 2.77
N ASN A 38 19.33 -1.56 2.55
CA ASN A 38 20.43 -1.97 3.42
C ASN A 38 19.99 -2.38 4.85
N GLY A 39 18.73 -2.79 5.02
CA GLY A 39 18.25 -3.34 6.29
C GLY A 39 18.19 -2.34 7.44
N GLY A 40 17.94 -1.05 7.14
CA GLY A 40 17.79 -0.04 8.19
C GLY A 40 17.89 1.38 7.67
N PHE A 41 17.72 2.35 8.57
CA PHE A 41 17.77 3.76 8.24
C PHE A 41 18.23 4.61 9.42
N ASN A 42 18.65 5.86 9.16
CA ASN A 42 19.00 6.82 10.19
C ASN A 42 17.78 7.66 10.58
N PHE A 43 17.53 7.80 11.87
CA PHE A 43 16.48 8.67 12.40
C PHE A 43 17.00 9.44 13.62
N HIS A 44 16.87 10.77 13.58
CA HIS A 44 17.40 11.69 14.60
C HIS A 44 18.88 11.42 14.95
N GLY A 45 19.71 11.12 13.95
CA GLY A 45 21.15 10.90 14.12
C GLY A 45 21.55 9.52 14.64
N GLN A 46 20.59 8.60 14.82
CA GLN A 46 20.85 7.21 15.20
C GLN A 46 20.44 6.26 14.08
N PHE A 47 21.28 5.25 13.80
CA PHE A 47 20.94 4.17 12.89
C PHE A 47 20.06 3.14 13.58
N TYR A 48 18.97 2.75 12.92
CA TYR A 48 18.05 1.71 13.35
C TYR A 48 18.09 0.54 12.36
N PRO A 49 18.61 -0.64 12.77
CA PRO A 49 18.57 -1.83 11.94
C PRO A 49 17.15 -2.39 11.90
N ILE A 50 16.66 -2.70 10.71
CA ILE A 50 15.36 -3.32 10.45
C ILE A 50 15.62 -4.63 9.68
N PRO A 51 15.51 -5.80 10.34
CA PRO A 51 15.80 -7.07 9.70
C PRO A 51 14.76 -7.41 8.62
N PRO A 52 15.13 -8.21 7.59
CA PRO A 52 14.18 -8.72 6.60
C PRO A 52 13.00 -9.41 7.27
N ASN A 53 11.80 -8.90 6.98
CA ASN A 53 10.53 -9.29 7.60
C ASN A 53 9.65 -10.18 6.69
N PHE A 54 10.00 -10.28 5.40
CA PHE A 54 9.31 -11.12 4.43
C PHE A 54 10.29 -11.70 3.39
N THR A 55 10.96 -12.79 3.77
CA THR A 55 12.17 -13.30 3.10
C THR A 55 11.95 -14.01 1.76
N LEU A 56 10.70 -14.14 1.29
CA LEU A 56 10.43 -14.77 -0.01
C LEU A 56 10.84 -13.87 -1.18
N ALA A 57 10.90 -12.55 -0.97
CA ALA A 57 11.20 -11.58 -2.02
C ALA A 57 12.63 -11.02 -1.93
N ASP A 58 13.13 -10.74 -0.72
CA ASP A 58 14.42 -10.09 -0.50
C ASP A 58 15.03 -10.60 0.82
N LYS A 59 16.33 -10.95 0.79
CA LYS A 59 17.07 -11.44 1.96
C LYS A 59 17.83 -10.33 2.69
N VAL A 60 17.80 -9.12 2.17
CA VAL A 60 18.57 -7.97 2.66
C VAL A 60 17.64 -6.84 3.08
N ASN A 61 16.69 -6.45 2.23
CA ASN A 61 15.83 -5.31 2.50
C ASN A 61 14.50 -5.75 3.12
N PRO A 62 14.09 -5.20 4.28
CA PRO A 62 12.72 -5.37 4.76
C PRO A 62 11.74 -4.64 3.84
N ILE A 63 10.52 -5.17 3.76
CA ILE A 63 9.50 -4.72 2.80
C ILE A 63 8.11 -4.68 3.45
N HIS A 64 7.32 -3.63 3.19
CA HIS A 64 5.89 -3.55 3.54
C HIS A 64 5.52 -3.59 5.04
N GLY A 65 6.50 -3.47 5.94
CA GLY A 65 6.27 -3.41 7.38
C GLY A 65 5.74 -4.70 8.02
N TYR A 66 5.09 -4.58 9.16
CA TYR A 66 4.69 -5.72 9.99
C TYR A 66 3.18 -5.97 9.97
N GLY A 67 2.39 -5.04 9.38
CA GLY A 67 0.94 -5.20 9.23
C GLY A 67 0.53 -6.36 8.34
N LEU A 68 1.32 -6.68 7.29
CA LEU A 68 0.99 -7.71 6.30
C LEU A 68 1.04 -9.15 6.86
N THR A 69 1.92 -9.42 7.84
CA THR A 69 2.12 -10.75 8.44
C THR A 69 1.45 -10.88 9.81
N ALA A 70 1.01 -9.76 10.40
CA ALA A 70 0.42 -9.75 11.73
C ALA A 70 -1.00 -10.33 11.76
N LYS A 71 -1.37 -10.89 12.92
CA LYS A 71 -2.75 -11.30 13.22
C LYS A 71 -3.52 -10.11 13.78
N TRP A 72 -4.35 -9.52 12.95
CA TRP A 72 -5.28 -8.46 13.35
C TRP A 72 -6.44 -9.02 14.17
N GLN A 73 -6.89 -8.27 15.17
CA GLN A 73 -8.02 -8.63 16.03
C GLN A 73 -9.22 -7.77 15.69
N ILE A 74 -10.39 -8.39 15.49
CA ILE A 74 -11.65 -7.66 15.33
C ILE A 74 -12.03 -7.07 16.69
N ILE A 75 -12.35 -5.77 16.73
CA ILE A 75 -12.79 -5.07 17.95
C ILE A 75 -14.22 -4.52 17.84
N GLU A 76 -14.72 -4.30 16.62
CA GLU A 76 -16.08 -3.88 16.34
C GLU A 76 -16.49 -4.46 14.98
N GLN A 77 -17.72 -4.97 14.86
CA GLN A 77 -18.25 -5.44 13.58
C GLN A 77 -19.78 -5.32 13.56
N ASP A 78 -20.29 -4.80 12.46
CA ASP A 78 -21.69 -4.87 12.06
C ASP A 78 -21.83 -5.27 10.58
N GLU A 79 -23.02 -5.10 10.00
CA GLU A 79 -23.31 -5.47 8.60
C GLU A 79 -22.59 -4.59 7.55
N HIS A 80 -22.16 -3.39 7.92
CA HIS A 80 -21.60 -2.39 7.02
C HIS A 80 -20.21 -1.92 7.42
N ARG A 81 -19.74 -2.25 8.62
CA ARG A 81 -18.47 -1.77 9.16
C ARG A 81 -17.76 -2.86 9.94
N VAL A 82 -16.45 -2.96 9.76
CA VAL A 82 -15.58 -3.76 10.63
C VAL A 82 -14.35 -2.97 11.01
N GLN A 83 -14.02 -2.99 12.30
CA GLN A 83 -12.82 -2.40 12.86
C GLN A 83 -11.90 -3.50 13.38
N LEU A 84 -10.64 -3.43 12.98
CA LEU A 84 -9.59 -4.32 13.43
C LEU A 84 -8.49 -3.53 14.12
N THR A 85 -7.81 -4.14 15.09
CA THR A 85 -6.64 -3.58 15.75
C THR A 85 -5.43 -4.49 15.66
N LEU A 86 -4.27 -3.84 15.67
CA LEU A 86 -2.96 -4.46 15.82
C LEU A 86 -2.19 -3.69 16.89
N ARG A 87 -1.64 -4.40 17.87
CA ARG A 87 -0.60 -3.88 18.76
C ARG A 87 0.73 -4.45 18.30
N HIS A 88 1.67 -3.57 17.99
CA HIS A 88 3.05 -3.95 17.77
C HIS A 88 3.86 -3.49 18.98
N GLU A 89 4.51 -4.43 19.66
CA GLU A 89 5.48 -4.13 20.70
C GLU A 89 6.85 -3.91 20.05
N LYS A 90 7.64 -2.97 20.59
CA LYS A 90 8.97 -2.69 20.09
C LYS A 90 9.81 -3.97 19.96
N GLY A 91 10.53 -4.10 18.86
CA GLY A 91 11.30 -5.26 18.47
C GLY A 91 12.03 -4.97 17.18
N ASP A 92 11.79 -5.78 16.14
CA ASP A 92 12.36 -5.56 14.80
C ASP A 92 11.97 -4.19 14.23
N TRP A 93 10.74 -3.74 14.51
CA TRP A 93 10.42 -2.31 14.48
C TRP A 93 10.71 -1.68 15.85
N PRO A 94 11.60 -0.68 15.96
CA PRO A 94 12.08 -0.17 17.25
C PRO A 94 11.07 0.59 18.12
N TRP A 95 9.87 0.84 17.62
CA TRP A 95 8.84 1.62 18.31
C TRP A 95 7.59 0.79 18.60
N ASP A 96 7.00 1.04 19.77
CA ASP A 96 5.66 0.57 20.09
C ASP A 96 4.63 1.35 19.27
N PHE A 97 3.69 0.65 18.63
CA PHE A 97 2.56 1.30 17.99
C PHE A 97 1.27 0.50 18.15
N ARG A 98 0.15 1.22 18.05
CA ARG A 98 -1.17 0.61 17.83
C ARG A 98 -1.64 1.03 16.45
N ALA A 99 -2.14 0.08 15.67
CA ALA A 99 -2.81 0.38 14.42
C ALA A 99 -4.27 -0.07 14.47
N ILE A 100 -5.08 0.62 13.70
CA ILE A 100 -6.50 0.37 13.52
C ILE A 100 -6.78 0.34 12.01
N GLN A 101 -7.54 -0.65 11.58
CA GLN A 101 -8.14 -0.68 10.25
C GLN A 101 -9.64 -0.55 10.40
N ILE A 102 -10.26 0.27 9.55
CA ILE A 102 -11.71 0.41 9.47
C ILE A 102 -12.10 0.16 8.01
N TYR A 103 -12.95 -0.85 7.80
CA TYR A 103 -13.62 -1.06 6.53
C TYR A 103 -15.07 -0.60 6.69
N GLU A 104 -15.54 0.23 5.77
CA GLU A 104 -16.91 0.75 5.75
C GLU A 104 -17.51 0.56 4.34
N LEU A 105 -18.59 -0.21 4.24
CA LEU A 105 -19.34 -0.38 3.01
C LEU A 105 -20.09 0.90 2.67
N LEU A 106 -20.01 1.30 1.40
CA LEU A 106 -20.69 2.45 0.82
C LEU A 106 -21.67 1.95 -0.26
N PRO A 107 -22.68 2.74 -0.66
CA PRO A 107 -23.68 2.31 -1.66
C PRO A 107 -23.08 1.80 -2.97
N HIS A 108 -21.94 2.35 -3.37
CA HIS A 108 -21.26 2.05 -4.62
C HIS A 108 -19.81 1.60 -4.39
N GLY A 109 -19.51 0.96 -3.25
CA GLY A 109 -18.18 0.41 -2.99
C GLY A 109 -17.84 0.37 -1.51
N PHE A 110 -16.62 0.76 -1.13
CA PHE A 110 -16.22 0.79 0.28
C PHE A 110 -15.09 1.78 0.52
N ARG A 111 -14.93 2.17 1.78
CA ARG A 111 -13.78 2.94 2.29
C ARG A 111 -12.96 2.07 3.22
N HIS A 112 -11.64 2.14 3.07
CA HIS A 112 -10.67 1.55 3.99
C HIS A 112 -9.88 2.68 4.63
N GLU A 113 -9.92 2.77 5.94
CA GLU A 113 -9.09 3.71 6.72
C GLU A 113 -8.08 2.93 7.57
N ILE A 114 -6.86 3.47 7.63
CA ILE A 114 -5.80 2.97 8.48
C ILE A 114 -5.35 4.12 9.39
N ILE A 115 -5.33 3.86 10.69
CA ILE A 115 -4.82 4.78 11.71
C ILE A 115 -3.65 4.09 12.39
N ILE A 116 -2.53 4.80 12.53
CA ILE A 116 -1.40 4.36 13.34
C ILE A 116 -1.16 5.38 14.46
N GLN A 117 -1.04 4.90 15.68
CA GLN A 117 -0.75 5.68 16.87
C GLN A 117 0.63 5.31 17.39
N ASN A 118 1.47 6.32 17.61
CA ASN A 118 2.75 6.11 18.28
C ASN A 118 2.50 5.87 19.77
N MET A 119 2.82 4.66 20.22
CA MET A 119 2.64 4.26 21.61
C MET A 119 3.95 4.27 22.39
N ASN A 120 5.05 4.65 21.74
CA ASN A 120 6.36 4.83 22.36
C ASN A 120 6.46 6.20 23.05
N ASP A 121 7.50 6.37 23.87
CA ASP A 121 7.83 7.64 24.54
C ASP A 121 8.71 8.58 23.69
N THR A 122 9.08 8.16 22.48
CA THR A 122 9.90 8.92 21.53
C THR A 122 9.19 9.09 20.18
N PRO A 123 9.52 10.13 19.39
CA PRO A 123 9.01 10.28 18.02
C PRO A 123 9.28 9.03 17.19
N MET A 124 8.29 8.62 16.40
CA MET A 124 8.34 7.43 15.56
C MET A 124 8.23 7.81 14.08
N PRO A 125 9.16 7.41 13.21
CA PRO A 125 8.97 7.50 11.76
C PRO A 125 7.91 6.50 11.32
N ALA A 126 7.10 6.84 10.33
CA ALA A 126 6.03 5.98 9.85
C ALA A 126 5.70 6.24 8.39
N GLY A 127 5.16 5.21 7.76
CA GLY A 127 4.56 5.21 6.44
C GLY A 127 3.33 4.32 6.44
N ILE A 128 2.35 4.69 5.62
CA ILE A 128 1.13 3.88 5.43
C ILE A 128 0.88 3.72 3.93
N GLY A 129 0.36 2.56 3.54
CA GLY A 129 -0.08 2.28 2.19
C GLY A 129 -1.05 1.11 2.09
N TYR A 130 -1.54 0.89 0.89
CA TYR A 130 -2.46 -0.19 0.53
C TYR A 130 -1.89 -0.99 -0.62
N HIS A 131 -2.08 -2.31 -0.60
CA HIS A 131 -1.62 -3.20 -1.67
C HIS A 131 -2.77 -4.04 -2.26
N PRO A 132 -3.74 -3.42 -2.95
CA PRO A 132 -4.85 -4.14 -3.58
C PRO A 132 -4.41 -4.81 -4.89
N TYR A 133 -4.82 -6.05 -5.08
CA TYR A 133 -4.68 -6.78 -6.35
C TYR A 133 -5.94 -6.60 -7.20
N PHE A 134 -5.77 -6.23 -8.46
CA PHE A 134 -6.85 -6.06 -9.44
C PHE A 134 -6.73 -7.04 -10.60
N PRO A 135 -7.85 -7.54 -11.16
CA PRO A 135 -7.83 -8.39 -12.35
C PRO A 135 -7.28 -7.64 -13.57
N ASN A 136 -6.24 -8.16 -14.20
CA ASN A 136 -5.55 -7.52 -15.33
C ASN A 136 -6.34 -7.59 -16.65
N LYS A 137 -7.07 -8.69 -16.88
CA LYS A 137 -7.75 -8.95 -18.15
C LYS A 137 -8.69 -7.80 -18.56
N ASP A 138 -8.45 -7.25 -19.75
CA ASP A 138 -9.20 -6.13 -20.35
C ASP A 138 -9.19 -4.82 -19.53
N ALA A 139 -8.31 -4.71 -18.54
CA ALA A 139 -8.19 -3.53 -17.69
C ALA A 139 -7.38 -2.42 -18.39
N ARG A 140 -7.82 -1.17 -18.21
CA ARG A 140 -7.08 0.03 -18.60
C ARG A 140 -7.00 0.99 -17.42
N LEU A 141 -5.79 1.41 -17.08
CA LEU A 141 -5.58 2.47 -16.11
C LEU A 141 -5.70 3.82 -16.82
N VAL A 142 -6.63 4.64 -16.36
CA VAL A 142 -6.75 6.04 -16.75
C VAL A 142 -6.31 6.88 -15.57
N HIS A 143 -5.25 7.64 -15.81
CA HIS A 143 -4.69 8.53 -14.82
C HIS A 143 -3.89 9.65 -15.49
N GLY A 144 -3.64 10.73 -14.75
CA GLY A 144 -2.57 11.67 -15.06
C GLY A 144 -1.57 11.73 -13.91
N PHE A 145 -0.36 11.25 -14.13
CA PHE A 145 0.76 11.44 -13.20
C PHE A 145 1.70 12.44 -13.86
N ASP A 146 2.38 13.27 -13.08
CA ASP A 146 3.42 14.13 -13.62
C ASP A 146 4.65 13.30 -14.04
N GLY A 147 4.88 12.17 -13.35
CA GLY A 147 5.98 11.25 -13.64
C GLY A 147 6.03 10.06 -12.71
N PHE A 148 7.14 9.33 -12.77
CA PHE A 148 7.42 8.19 -11.90
C PHE A 148 8.90 8.14 -11.50
N VAL A 149 9.16 7.52 -10.37
CA VAL A 149 10.48 7.13 -9.89
C VAL A 149 10.67 5.64 -10.19
N SER A 150 11.66 5.31 -11.01
CA SER A 150 12.02 3.91 -11.29
C SER A 150 12.74 3.28 -10.11
N GLU A 151 12.66 1.94 -10.01
CA GLU A 151 13.51 1.17 -9.10
C GLU A 151 14.85 0.78 -9.78
N ASN A 152 15.96 0.83 -9.04
CA ASN A 152 17.23 0.25 -9.49
C ASN A 152 17.29 -1.27 -9.26
N SER A 153 18.43 -1.90 -9.54
CA SER A 153 18.63 -3.35 -9.39
C SER A 153 18.47 -3.90 -7.97
N MET A 154 18.39 -3.04 -6.95
CA MET A 154 18.08 -3.42 -5.57
C MET A 154 16.61 -3.24 -5.20
N GLY A 155 15.75 -2.84 -6.16
CA GLY A 155 14.33 -2.60 -5.91
C GLY A 155 14.07 -1.34 -5.07
N VAL A 156 14.94 -0.32 -5.18
CA VAL A 156 14.79 0.95 -4.45
C VAL A 156 14.78 2.13 -5.40
N ALA A 157 14.15 3.23 -4.98
CA ALA A 157 14.00 4.46 -5.76
C ALA A 157 15.33 4.93 -6.37
N ASP A 158 15.28 5.29 -7.65
CA ASP A 158 16.45 5.65 -8.46
C ASP A 158 16.27 6.96 -9.23
N THR A 159 15.61 6.92 -10.38
CA THR A 159 15.54 8.06 -11.31
C THR A 159 14.10 8.49 -11.52
N TRP A 160 13.83 9.79 -11.40
CA TRP A 160 12.53 10.35 -11.78
C TRP A 160 12.46 10.63 -13.28
N SER A 161 11.37 10.23 -13.91
CA SER A 161 11.06 10.47 -15.33
C SER A 161 9.66 11.02 -15.50
N ALA A 162 9.47 11.96 -16.43
CA ALA A 162 8.15 12.49 -16.76
C ALA A 162 7.29 11.44 -17.47
N GLN A 163 5.97 11.46 -17.22
CA GLN A 163 4.99 10.59 -17.87
C GLN A 163 3.92 11.47 -18.51
N SER A 164 3.71 11.34 -19.83
CA SER A 164 2.72 12.15 -20.55
C SER A 164 1.44 11.39 -20.93
N ASP A 165 1.52 10.07 -21.07
CA ASP A 165 0.44 9.26 -21.62
C ASP A 165 -0.20 8.32 -20.59
N PRO A 166 -1.51 8.01 -20.71
CA PRO A 166 -2.15 6.97 -19.90
C PRO A 166 -1.48 5.61 -20.05
N ILE A 167 -1.50 4.81 -18.98
CA ILE A 167 -0.89 3.47 -18.96
C ILE A 167 -1.91 2.43 -19.42
N ASN A 168 -1.65 1.79 -20.55
CA ASN A 168 -2.41 0.60 -20.96
C ASN A 168 -1.79 -0.66 -20.34
N LEU A 169 -2.50 -1.25 -19.38
CA LEU A 169 -2.05 -2.40 -18.59
C LEU A 169 -1.85 -3.66 -19.45
N GLN A 170 -2.58 -3.79 -20.56
CA GLN A 170 -2.47 -4.93 -21.49
C GLN A 170 -1.18 -4.93 -22.33
N SER A 171 -0.63 -3.75 -22.60
CA SER A 171 0.60 -3.58 -23.39
C SER A 171 1.84 -3.40 -22.53
N ALA A 172 1.68 -3.37 -21.21
CA ALA A 172 2.77 -3.11 -20.30
C ALA A 172 3.73 -4.31 -20.26
N GLN A 173 5.02 -4.04 -20.49
CA GLN A 173 6.08 -4.88 -19.90
C GLN A 173 5.99 -4.75 -18.37
N THR A 174 6.83 -5.48 -17.62
CA THR A 174 6.85 -5.34 -16.16
C THR A 174 6.94 -3.85 -15.76
N ILE A 175 5.95 -3.36 -15.02
CA ILE A 175 5.99 -2.05 -14.36
C ILE A 175 6.15 -2.31 -12.87
N ASP A 176 7.07 -1.59 -12.25
CA ASP A 176 7.37 -1.69 -10.82
C ASP A 176 7.99 -0.34 -10.38
N CYS A 177 7.13 0.69 -10.25
CA CYS A 177 7.55 2.08 -10.10
C CYS A 177 6.63 2.88 -9.18
N ASP A 178 7.19 3.92 -8.54
CA ASP A 178 6.42 4.90 -7.76
C ASP A 178 6.00 6.09 -8.63
N PHE A 179 4.70 6.25 -8.88
CA PHE A 179 4.17 7.39 -9.62
C PHE A 179 3.89 8.58 -8.70
N THR A 180 4.20 9.78 -9.18
CA THR A 180 4.11 11.04 -8.42
C THR A 180 3.33 12.10 -9.20
N GLY A 181 2.86 13.14 -8.50
CA GLY A 181 2.12 14.24 -9.14
C GLY A 181 0.75 13.80 -9.64
N MET A 182 0.00 13.07 -8.80
CA MET A 182 -1.35 12.59 -9.12
C MET A 182 -2.25 13.77 -9.52
N ASN A 183 -2.69 13.78 -10.78
CA ASN A 183 -3.56 14.79 -11.38
C ASN A 183 -4.81 14.12 -11.98
N GLY A 184 -5.98 14.49 -11.44
CA GLY A 184 -7.24 13.83 -11.78
C GLY A 184 -7.43 12.46 -11.10
N PRO A 185 -8.48 11.73 -11.51
CA PRO A 185 -8.93 10.55 -10.77
C PRO A 185 -8.08 9.30 -11.09
N LEU A 186 -7.88 8.44 -10.10
CA LEU A 186 -7.24 7.14 -10.26
C LEU A 186 -8.29 6.10 -10.66
N LYS A 187 -8.40 5.84 -11.97
CA LYS A 187 -9.48 5.02 -12.54
C LYS A 187 -8.98 3.77 -13.22
N ILE A 188 -9.60 2.64 -12.90
CA ILE A 188 -9.42 1.39 -13.63
C ILE A 188 -10.71 1.10 -14.39
N ILE A 189 -10.62 0.89 -15.70
CA ILE A 189 -11.76 0.64 -16.57
C ILE A 189 -11.64 -0.77 -17.15
N TRP A 190 -12.72 -1.55 -17.01
CA TRP A 190 -12.98 -2.80 -17.71
C TRP A 190 -14.15 -2.63 -18.69
N PRO A 191 -14.42 -3.59 -19.59
CA PRO A 191 -15.54 -3.48 -20.54
C PRO A 191 -16.93 -3.37 -19.88
N THR A 192 -17.08 -3.84 -18.65
CA THR A 192 -18.38 -3.97 -17.97
C THR A 192 -18.57 -3.05 -16.76
N HIS A 193 -17.49 -2.44 -16.28
CA HIS A 193 -17.48 -1.60 -15.08
C HIS A 193 -16.18 -0.82 -15.00
N GLN A 194 -16.13 0.19 -14.13
CA GLN A 194 -14.91 0.90 -13.77
C GLN A 194 -14.88 1.11 -12.25
N VAL A 195 -13.68 1.30 -11.72
CA VAL A 195 -13.46 1.65 -10.31
C VAL A 195 -12.62 2.91 -10.23
N GLU A 196 -13.11 3.87 -9.48
CA GLU A 196 -12.39 5.07 -9.09
C GLU A 196 -11.84 4.89 -7.67
N LEU A 197 -10.53 5.06 -7.53
CA LEU A 197 -9.81 5.07 -6.28
C LEU A 197 -9.63 6.52 -5.83
N THR A 198 -9.99 6.82 -4.59
CA THR A 198 -9.80 8.14 -3.99
C THR A 198 -8.92 8.02 -2.74
N PRO A 199 -7.61 8.21 -2.87
CA PRO A 199 -6.73 8.27 -1.72
C PRO A 199 -6.88 9.61 -0.97
N SER A 200 -6.72 9.59 0.35
CA SER A 200 -6.57 10.81 1.15
C SER A 200 -5.29 11.56 0.79
N SER A 201 -5.21 12.86 1.09
CA SER A 201 -4.02 13.71 0.81
C SER A 201 -2.71 13.20 1.43
N ASN A 202 -2.78 12.35 2.46
CA ASN A 202 -1.63 11.71 3.09
C ASN A 202 -1.06 10.51 2.29
N LEU A 203 -1.60 10.22 1.10
CA LEU A 203 -1.13 9.19 0.17
C LEU A 203 -0.82 9.83 -1.20
N PRO A 204 0.22 10.68 -1.29
CA PRO A 204 0.50 11.44 -2.50
C PRO A 204 1.15 10.61 -3.62
N ILE A 205 1.61 9.39 -3.31
CA ILE A 205 2.33 8.50 -4.22
C ILE A 205 1.43 7.33 -4.59
N THR A 206 1.52 6.85 -5.83
CA THR A 206 0.88 5.59 -6.26
C THR A 206 1.95 4.65 -6.80
N HIS A 207 2.28 3.60 -6.06
CA HIS A 207 3.11 2.53 -6.59
C HIS A 207 2.28 1.65 -7.53
N ILE A 208 2.82 1.32 -8.70
CA ILE A 208 2.13 0.48 -9.68
C ILE A 208 3.02 -0.71 -9.98
N TYR A 209 2.47 -1.90 -9.72
CA TYR A 209 3.12 -3.17 -10.04
C TYR A 209 2.29 -3.95 -11.06
N ILE A 210 2.85 -4.17 -12.24
CA ILE A 210 2.27 -5.00 -13.30
C ILE A 210 3.29 -6.09 -13.64
N PRO A 211 3.16 -7.31 -13.08
CA PRO A 211 4.06 -8.39 -13.43
C PRO A 211 3.79 -8.93 -14.84
N ALA A 212 4.86 -9.20 -15.59
CA ALA A 212 4.74 -9.78 -16.93
C ALA A 212 4.11 -11.18 -16.89
N GLY A 213 3.04 -11.37 -17.67
CA GLY A 213 2.38 -12.67 -17.86
C GLY A 213 1.38 -13.06 -16.77
N GLU A 214 1.17 -12.21 -15.76
CA GLU A 214 0.22 -12.46 -14.68
C GLU A 214 -1.18 -11.90 -15.00
N ASP A 215 -2.20 -12.50 -14.39
CA ASP A 215 -3.61 -12.12 -14.54
C ASP A 215 -4.06 -11.04 -13.55
N TYR A 216 -3.10 -10.44 -12.82
CA TYR A 216 -3.33 -9.36 -11.86
C TYR A 216 -2.32 -8.22 -12.02
N PHE A 217 -2.65 -7.08 -11.42
CA PHE A 217 -1.75 -5.95 -11.19
C PHE A 217 -2.11 -5.27 -9.86
N CYS A 218 -1.24 -4.39 -9.38
CA CYS A 218 -1.44 -3.64 -8.14
C CYS A 218 -1.38 -2.15 -8.41
N ILE A 219 -2.32 -1.42 -7.81
CA ILE A 219 -2.33 0.05 -7.76
C ILE A 219 -2.36 0.43 -6.29
N GLU A 220 -1.25 0.97 -5.82
CA GLU A 220 -0.93 1.05 -4.40
C GLU A 220 -0.78 2.52 -4.00
N PRO A 221 -1.84 3.17 -3.50
CA PRO A 221 -1.69 4.46 -2.86
C PRO A 221 -0.85 4.35 -1.58
N VAL A 222 0.26 5.07 -1.53
CA VAL A 222 1.26 5.01 -0.48
C VAL A 222 1.69 6.41 -0.04
N SER A 223 2.06 6.54 1.22
CA SER A 223 2.41 7.83 1.82
C SER A 223 3.77 8.39 1.41
N HIS A 224 4.64 7.53 0.86
CA HIS A 224 6.02 7.88 0.53
C HIS A 224 6.55 6.94 -0.57
N VAL A 225 7.58 7.38 -1.29
CA VAL A 225 8.32 6.55 -2.26
C VAL A 225 9.13 5.45 -1.56
N THR A 226 9.56 4.44 -2.30
CA THR A 226 10.44 3.38 -1.83
C THR A 226 11.72 3.97 -1.22
N ASP A 227 12.17 3.38 -0.10
CA ASP A 227 13.35 3.81 0.66
C ASP A 227 13.30 5.26 1.20
N ALA A 228 12.11 5.84 1.34
CA ALA A 228 11.95 7.23 1.79
C ALA A 228 12.63 7.55 3.13
N PHE A 229 12.68 6.60 4.08
CA PHE A 229 13.32 6.85 5.39
C PHE A 229 14.82 7.11 5.30
N ASN A 230 15.52 6.60 4.28
CA ASN A 230 16.92 6.92 4.02
C ASN A 230 17.09 8.24 3.24
N ASN A 231 16.00 8.81 2.72
CA ASN A 231 15.99 9.98 1.84
C ASN A 231 15.20 11.17 2.43
N GLY A 232 14.99 11.19 3.75
CA GLY A 232 14.32 12.28 4.46
C GLY A 232 12.79 12.32 4.30
N GLY A 233 12.19 11.26 3.76
CA GLY A 233 10.74 11.07 3.72
C GLY A 233 10.22 10.23 4.89
N GLY A 234 8.91 9.96 4.86
CA GLY A 234 8.17 9.37 5.98
C GLY A 234 7.56 10.42 6.90
N GLN A 235 6.47 10.06 7.57
CA GLN A 235 5.82 10.89 8.57
C GLN A 235 6.44 10.65 9.94
N THR A 236 6.80 11.71 10.66
CA THR A 236 7.12 11.59 12.10
C THR A 236 5.85 11.73 12.92
N ILE A 237 5.58 10.76 13.80
CA ILE A 237 4.44 10.76 14.71
C ILE A 237 4.98 10.96 16.13
N LEU A 238 4.54 12.01 16.82
CA LEU A 238 4.99 12.28 18.19
C LEU A 238 4.35 11.29 19.18
N PRO A 239 4.93 11.13 20.39
CA PRO A 239 4.36 10.24 21.41
C PRO A 239 2.87 10.47 21.64
N GLN A 240 2.09 9.39 21.65
CA GLN A 240 0.63 9.36 21.81
C GLN A 240 -0.19 9.98 20.68
N GLU A 241 0.44 10.62 19.68
CA GLU A 241 -0.26 11.12 18.50
C GLU A 241 -0.62 10.00 17.53
N SER A 242 -1.62 10.28 16.70
CA SER A 242 -2.10 9.39 15.65
C SER A 242 -1.98 10.05 14.29
N TRP A 243 -1.73 9.23 13.28
CA TRP A 243 -1.78 9.62 11.88
C TRP A 243 -2.64 8.63 11.12
N ASN A 244 -3.45 9.13 10.19
CA ASN A 244 -4.38 8.33 9.43
C ASN A 244 -4.31 8.60 7.94
N VAL A 245 -4.71 7.58 7.18
CA VAL A 245 -4.92 7.64 5.73
C VAL A 245 -6.20 6.88 5.41
N SER A 246 -6.86 7.25 4.31
CA SER A 246 -7.99 6.47 3.81
C SER A 246 -7.96 6.32 2.30
N LEU A 247 -8.52 5.22 1.83
CA LEU A 247 -8.70 4.92 0.42
C LEU A 247 -10.15 4.49 0.19
N SER A 248 -10.86 5.24 -0.65
CA SER A 248 -12.20 4.87 -1.10
C SER A 248 -12.15 4.22 -2.47
N TYR A 249 -12.97 3.18 -2.65
CA TYR A 249 -13.20 2.52 -3.92
C TYR A 249 -14.64 2.78 -4.33
N HIS A 250 -14.84 3.43 -5.46
CA HIS A 250 -16.16 3.74 -6.02
C HIS A 250 -16.34 3.01 -7.34
N VAL A 251 -17.29 2.08 -7.39
CA VAL A 251 -17.62 1.25 -8.54
C VAL A 251 -18.70 1.93 -9.37
N ILE A 252 -18.46 2.05 -10.67
CA ILE A 252 -19.40 2.58 -11.65
C ILE A 252 -19.61 1.48 -12.70
N LYS A 253 -20.87 1.22 -13.04
CA LYS A 253 -21.28 0.14 -13.95
C LYS A 253 -21.87 0.73 -15.22
#